data_AF-A0AAD9JL03-F1
#
_entry.id   AF-A0AAD9JL03-F1
#
_cell.length_a   1.000
_cell.length_b   1.000
_cell.length_c   1.000
_cell.angle_alpha   90.00
_cell.angle_beta   90.00
_cell.angle_gamma   90.00
#
_symmetry.space_group_name_H-M   'P 1'
#
loop_
_entity.id
_entity.type
_entity.pdbx_description
1 polymer ?
#
loop_
_entity_poly.entity_id
_entity_poly.type
_entity_poly.pdbx_seq_one_letter_code
_entity_poly.pdbx_strand_id
1 'polypeptide(L)'
;MNVSFKKTSKELMNKEREKLMDVCKSASARKAIDVVESSSGQGIPLLKLISICSEKDMAALLKFDIIRIRRTSRGMTVVFESKLTENVIRKLAE
;
A
#
# COMPACT_ATOMS: atom_id res chain seq x y z
N MET A 1 -0.91 -31.81 -16.32
CA MET A 1 -0.58 -31.35 -14.95
C MET A 1 -0.98 -29.88 -14.83
N ASN A 2 -2.15 -29.57 -14.23
CA ASN A 2 -2.73 -28.22 -14.32
C ASN A 2 -3.21 -27.65 -12.96
N VAL A 3 -2.56 -28.02 -11.85
CA VAL A 3 -3.06 -27.73 -10.49
C VAL A 3 -2.19 -26.71 -9.72
N SER A 4 -1.03 -26.29 -10.24
CA SER A 4 -0.03 -25.63 -9.37
C SER A 4 -0.02 -24.10 -9.34
N PHE A 5 -0.79 -23.38 -10.16
CA PHE A 5 -0.71 -21.89 -10.21
C PHE A 5 -1.75 -21.18 -9.34
N LYS A 6 -2.94 -21.77 -9.15
CA LYS A 6 -4.03 -21.13 -8.38
C LYS A 6 -3.78 -21.10 -6.87
N LYS A 7 -3.11 -22.11 -6.30
CA LYS A 7 -2.74 -22.15 -4.87
C LYS A 7 -1.76 -21.02 -4.52
N THR A 8 -0.73 -20.83 -5.34
CA THR A 8 0.32 -19.84 -5.13
C THR A 8 -0.21 -18.41 -5.15
N SER A 9 -1.11 -18.08 -6.09
CA SER A 9 -1.69 -16.73 -6.16
C SER A 9 -2.55 -16.40 -4.93
N LYS A 10 -3.34 -17.35 -4.44
CA LYS A 10 -4.19 -17.16 -3.25
C LYS A 10 -3.35 -17.03 -1.97
N GLU A 11 -2.28 -17.82 -1.85
CA GLU A 11 -1.34 -17.75 -0.72
C GLU A 11 -0.59 -16.41 -0.69
N LEU A 12 -0.16 -15.89 -1.85
CA LEU A 12 0.47 -14.58 -1.96
C LEU A 12 -0.49 -13.45 -1.55
N MET A 13 -1.76 -13.51 -1.98
CA MET A 13 -2.78 -12.55 -1.55
C MET A 13 -3.04 -12.62 -0.04
N ASN A 14 -3.09 -13.81 0.55
CA ASN A 14 -3.32 -13.96 1.99
C ASN A 14 -2.16 -13.39 2.82
N LYS A 15 -0.91 -13.67 2.43
CA LYS A 15 0.27 -13.09 3.10
C LYS A 15 0.28 -11.57 3.02
N GLU A 16 -0.02 -11.02 1.85
CA GLU A 16 -0.07 -9.57 1.67
C GLU A 16 -1.21 -8.94 2.49
N ARG A 17 -2.36 -9.63 2.56
CA ARG A 17 -3.50 -9.24 3.40
C ARG A 17 -3.14 -9.21 4.88
N GLU A 18 -2.45 -10.21 5.40
CA GLU A 18 -2.04 -10.26 6.80
C GLU A 18 -1.12 -9.08 7.17
N LYS A 19 -0.14 -8.75 6.32
CA LYS A 19 0.69 -7.55 6.50
C LYS A 19 -0.14 -6.27 6.53
N LEU A 20 -1.05 -6.13 5.56
CA LEU A 20 -1.92 -4.95 5.44
C LEU A 20 -2.85 -4.82 6.64
N MET A 21 -3.38 -5.93 7.16
CA MET A 21 -4.25 -5.93 8.34
C MET A 21 -3.52 -5.41 9.58
N ASP A 22 -2.25 -5.75 9.75
CA ASP A 22 -1.47 -5.28 10.92
C ASP A 22 -1.16 -3.79 10.82
N VAL A 23 -0.78 -3.30 9.64
CA VAL A 23 -0.49 -1.88 9.40
C VAL A 23 -1.77 -1.01 9.40
N CYS A 24 -2.89 -1.52 8.89
CA CYS A 24 -4.18 -0.80 8.86
C CYS A 24 -4.84 -0.66 10.23
N LYS A 25 -4.33 -1.27 11.31
CA LYS A 25 -4.83 -1.05 12.68
C LYS A 25 -4.67 0.41 13.11
N SER A 26 -3.69 1.11 12.55
CA SER A 26 -3.47 2.53 12.80
C SER A 26 -4.38 3.39 11.92
N ALA A 27 -5.15 4.29 12.54
CA ALA A 27 -6.05 5.20 11.83
C ALA A 27 -5.30 6.15 10.89
N SER A 28 -4.09 6.58 11.24
CA SER A 28 -3.22 7.40 10.40
C SER A 28 -2.66 6.61 9.21
N ALA A 29 -2.25 5.36 9.43
CA ALA A 29 -1.81 4.48 8.33
C ALA A 29 -2.95 4.22 7.33
N ARG A 30 -4.17 4.00 7.84
CA ARG A 30 -5.35 3.80 6.99
C ARG A 30 -5.66 5.04 6.15
N LYS A 31 -5.67 6.23 6.77
CA LYS A 31 -5.85 7.50 6.04
C LYS A 31 -4.80 7.70 4.94
N ALA A 32 -3.55 7.36 5.23
CA ALA A 32 -2.48 7.44 4.23
C ALA A 32 -2.75 6.50 3.05
N ILE A 33 -3.17 5.26 3.32
CA ILE A 33 -3.55 4.29 2.29
C ILE A 33 -4.73 4.80 1.45
N ASP A 34 -5.81 5.29 2.08
CA ASP A 34 -7.00 5.77 1.37
C ASP A 34 -6.67 6.96 0.44
N VAL A 35 -5.76 7.84 0.87
CA VAL A 35 -5.29 8.96 0.05
C VAL A 35 -4.45 8.50 -1.13
N VAL A 36 -3.58 7.49 -0.93
CA VAL A 36 -2.80 6.90 -2.03
C VAL A 36 -3.72 6.16 -3.01
N GLU A 37 -4.72 5.42 -2.53
CA GLU A 37 -5.71 4.72 -3.34
C GLU A 37 -6.53 5.69 -4.21
N SER A 38 -6.98 6.80 -3.62
CA SER A 38 -7.74 7.84 -4.33
C SER A 38 -6.94 8.49 -5.48
N SER A 39 -5.60 8.36 -5.47
CA SER A 39 -4.73 8.94 -6.52
C SER A 39 -4.69 8.14 -7.82
N SER A 40 -5.42 7.02 -7.92
CA SER A 40 -5.52 6.21 -9.15
C SER A 40 -4.17 5.86 -9.80
N GLY A 41 -3.14 5.64 -8.98
CA GLY A 41 -1.79 5.28 -9.44
C GLY A 41 -0.94 6.45 -9.96
N GLN A 42 -1.45 7.68 -9.99
CA GLN A 42 -0.66 8.88 -10.33
C GLN A 42 0.36 9.23 -9.22
N GLY A 43 0.11 8.74 -8.01
CA GLY A 43 0.94 8.97 -6.84
C GLY A 43 0.62 10.29 -6.14
N ILE A 44 0.87 10.31 -4.83
CA ILE A 44 0.59 11.44 -3.95
C ILE A 44 1.91 12.15 -3.60
N PRO A 45 1.98 13.49 -3.57
CA PRO A 45 3.18 14.18 -3.09
C PRO A 45 3.57 13.72 -1.69
N LEU A 46 4.86 13.41 -1.48
CA LEU A 46 5.37 12.90 -0.20
C LEU A 46 5.00 13.82 0.98
N LEU A 47 5.12 15.14 0.79
CA LEU A 47 4.76 16.14 1.80
C LEU A 47 3.28 16.05 2.22
N LYS A 48 2.38 15.79 1.27
CA LYS A 48 0.95 15.63 1.56
C LYS A 48 0.73 14.39 2.43
N LEU A 49 1.43 13.29 2.14
CA LEU A 49 1.28 12.05 2.90
C LEU A 49 1.85 12.16 4.32
N ILE A 50 3.02 12.80 4.49
CA ILE A 50 3.63 13.05 5.81
C ILE A 50 2.74 13.94 6.67
N SER A 51 1.98 14.88 6.08
CA SER A 51 1.08 15.76 6.85
C SER A 51 -0.11 15.05 7.50
N ILE A 52 -0.47 13.85 7.04
CA ILE A 52 -1.64 13.09 7.49
C ILE A 52 -1.29 11.75 8.15
N CYS A 53 -0.02 11.35 8.11
CA CYS A 53 0.49 10.07 8.58
C CYS A 53 1.56 10.31 9.64
N SER A 54 1.54 9.56 10.74
CA SER A 54 2.59 9.66 11.73
C SER A 54 3.91 9.11 11.17
N GLU A 55 5.06 9.58 11.67
CA GLU A 55 6.37 9.08 11.24
C GLU A 55 6.49 7.56 11.44
N LYS A 56 5.96 7.04 12.56
CA LYS A 56 5.96 5.60 12.87
C LYS A 56 5.15 4.80 11.84
N ASP A 57 3.97 5.29 11.48
CA ASP A 57 3.11 4.62 10.48
C ASP A 57 3.70 4.72 9.08
N MET A 58 4.28 5.86 8.72
CA MET A 58 4.97 6.04 7.44
C MET A 58 6.15 5.08 7.33
N ALA A 59 6.94 4.94 8.40
CA ALA A 59 8.03 3.98 8.45
C ALA A 59 7.53 2.53 8.34
N ALA A 60 6.40 2.19 8.98
CA ALA A 60 5.79 0.87 8.85
C ALA A 60 5.33 0.60 7.40
N LEU A 61 4.64 1.55 6.77
CA LEU A 61 4.18 1.43 5.38
C LEU A 61 5.33 1.20 4.39
N LEU A 62 6.48 1.86 4.61
CA LEU A 62 7.69 1.64 3.83
C LEU A 62 8.36 0.30 4.15
N LYS A 63 8.50 -0.03 5.44
CA LYS A 63 9.18 -1.25 5.91
C LYS A 63 8.46 -2.53 5.47
N PHE A 64 7.14 -2.50 5.38
CA PHE A 64 6.32 -3.64 4.97
C PHE A 64 6.04 -3.69 3.46
N ASP A 65 6.74 -2.87 2.66
CA ASP A 65 6.60 -2.82 1.21
C ASP A 65 5.17 -2.53 0.74
N ILE A 66 4.43 -1.71 1.48
CA ILE A 66 3.06 -1.32 1.11
C ILE A 66 3.10 -0.16 0.13
N ILE A 67 3.92 0.84 0.44
CA ILE A 67 4.14 2.02 -0.39
C ILE A 67 5.62 2.16 -0.72
N ARG A 68 5.92 2.91 -1.78
CA ARG A 68 7.25 3.38 -2.09
C ARG A 68 7.27 4.83 -2.51
N ILE A 69 8.43 5.44 -2.35
CA ILE A 69 8.71 6.80 -2.78
C ILE A 69 9.38 6.75 -4.16
N ARG A 70 8.86 7.53 -5.10
CA ARG A 70 9.42 7.72 -6.44
C ARG A 70 9.82 9.17 -6.63
N ARG A 71 10.96 9.40 -7.27
CA ARG A 71 11.35 10.73 -7.73
C ARG A 71 10.74 10.99 -9.10
N THR A 72 10.10 12.15 -9.24
CA THR A 72 9.48 12.64 -10.47
C THR A 72 10.07 14.02 -10.81
N SER A 73 9.76 14.54 -12.00
CA SER A 73 10.12 15.92 -12.38
C SER A 73 9.50 16.99 -11.47
N ARG A 74 8.43 16.64 -10.73
CA ARG A 74 7.72 17.54 -9.80
C ARG A 74 8.09 17.32 -8.33
N GLY A 75 9.09 16.48 -8.04
CA GLY A 75 9.55 16.17 -6.67
C GLY A 75 9.32 14.69 -6.30
N MET A 76 9.12 14.42 -5.00
CA MET A 76 8.90 13.07 -4.48
C MET A 76 7.42 12.73 -4.41
N THR A 77 7.02 11.61 -5.00
CA THR A 77 5.66 11.07 -4.94
C THR A 77 5.65 9.70 -4.29
N VAL A 78 4.52 9.34 -3.71
CA VAL A 78 4.28 8.05 -3.05
C VAL A 78 3.24 7.27 -3.85
N VAL A 79 3.53 6.01 -4.11
CA VAL A 79 2.65 5.06 -4.81
C VAL A 79 2.64 3.73 -4.07
N PHE A 80 1.68 2.86 -4.36
CA PHE A 80 1.76 1.47 -3.91
C PHE A 80 2.99 0.78 -4.50
N GLU A 81 3.55 -0.16 -3.73
CA GLU A 81 4.72 -0.94 -4.17
C GLU A 81 4.38 -1.76 -5.40
N SER A 82 3.21 -2.39 -5.40
CA SER A 82 2.77 -3.26 -6.48
C SER A 82 1.27 -3.14 -6.76
N LYS A 83 0.87 -3.56 -7.97
CA LYS A 83 -0.55 -3.75 -8.31
C LYS A 83 -1.22 -4.81 -7.43
N LEU A 84 -0.44 -5.77 -6.90
CA LEU A 84 -0.98 -6.78 -5.98
C LEU A 84 -1.42 -6.11 -4.68
N THR A 85 -0.57 -5.27 -4.09
CA THR A 85 -0.85 -4.51 -2.87
C THR A 85 -2.08 -3.61 -3.06
N GLU A 86 -2.14 -2.89 -4.19
CA GLU A 86 -3.31 -2.07 -4.56
C GLU A 86 -4.60 -2.91 -4.64
N ASN A 87 -4.55 -4.06 -5.31
CA ASN A 87 -5.71 -4.94 -5.44
C ASN A 87 -6.16 -5.54 -4.09
N VAL A 88 -5.24 -5.84 -3.19
CA VAL A 88 -5.58 -6.36 -1.85
C VAL A 88 -6.24 -5.26 -1.02
N ILE A 89 -5.75 -4.01 -1.08
CA ILE A 89 -6.37 -2.88 -0.38
C ILE A 89 -7.80 -2.63 -0.86
N ARG A 90 -8.02 -2.62 -2.18
CA ARG A 90 -9.37 -2.48 -2.76
C ARG A 90 -10.33 -3.56 -2.27
N LYS A 91 -9.88 -4.82 -2.25
CA LYS A 91 -10.67 -5.97 -1.74
C LYS A 91 -10.93 -5.93 -0.23
N LEU A 92 -10.16 -5.15 0.53
CA LEU A 92 -10.40 -4.93 1.96
C LEU A 92 -11.37 -3.78 2.23
N ALA A 93 -11.59 -2.91 1.24
CA ALA A 93 -12.54 -1.81 1.33
C ALA A 93 -13.97 -2.20 0.89
N GLU A 94 -14.12 -3.33 0.19
CA GLU A 94 -15.40 -4.01 -0.12
C GLU A 94 -15.95 -4.76 1.09
#